data_AF-A0A958WAX2-F1
#
_entry.id   AF-A0A958WAX2-F1
#
_cell.length_a   1.000
_cell.length_b   1.000
_cell.length_c   1.000
_cell.angle_alpha   90.00
_cell.angle_beta   90.00
_cell.angle_gamma   90.00
#
_symmetry.space_group_name_H-M   'P 1'
#
loop_
_entity.id
_entity.type
_entity.pdbx_description
1 polymer ?
#
loop_
_entity_poly.entity_id
_entity_poly.type
_entity_poly.pdbx_seq_one_letter_code
_entity_poly.pdbx_strand_id
1 'polypeptide(L)'
;MNQSAISNIFKKGYYILLILLFISFSKVFSQSISSETRLSVKPTLMVFSGSDWCLPCIRFEREVLHDSEFKTFAEQNLQVKILDFPQHKKLSKEVVDYNERMAATYNPQGYFPHVLLLDHSGKVLTKIETAKATPQSIMEQIKPYLQPKVLKEFFTELILMGSAFRITLVADENDGDAYLKESVDKIKGIEGWLSSWKPNSITSRLNEEAGQQPVQVTDEYYQLVRRCIGISELTQGAFDITFNGLGDLYKFDKKEHELPDKSVIEEYLKHTGYQKIDLLDKDKMFFTDPQLKIGFGAIGKGYAAEVVKQLMLKKGVPGGVINASGDLTTWGTRVNGEPWKVGVPDPDDNTNILLWLPMENKAIATSGDYEKYFVHNGMRYSHIINPKTGLPVVGSRSVSIISNSAELSDALATAVSVLGLEVGMDLVNQMEGVECVFIDSNRNLHFSNGLKKYAY
;
A
#
# COMPACT_ATOMS: atom_id res chain seq x y z
N MET A 1 -4.19 25.69 23.97
CA MET A 1 -5.43 24.93 24.22
C MET A 1 -5.90 24.32 22.90
N ASN A 2 -6.21 23.04 22.78
CA ASN A 2 -5.89 21.92 23.67
C ASN A 2 -5.61 20.64 22.84
N GLN A 3 -4.73 19.76 23.30
CA GLN A 3 -4.27 18.59 22.54
C GLN A 3 -5.17 17.36 22.79
N SER A 4 -6.11 17.06 21.90
CA SER A 4 -6.86 15.79 21.96
C SER A 4 -7.48 15.30 20.63
N ALA A 5 -7.07 15.84 19.48
CA ALA A 5 -7.75 15.62 18.20
C ALA A 5 -7.17 14.49 17.32
N ILE A 6 -5.98 13.95 17.64
CA ILE A 6 -5.26 13.01 16.78
C ILE A 6 -4.70 11.84 17.61
N SER A 7 -5.34 10.66 17.54
CA SER A 7 -4.75 9.31 17.64
C SER A 7 -5.83 8.21 17.75
N ASN A 8 -5.46 6.99 17.35
CA ASN A 8 -6.07 5.70 17.72
C ASN A 8 -7.55 5.44 17.33
N ILE A 9 -7.80 5.19 16.03
CA ILE A 9 -8.98 4.42 15.56
C ILE A 9 -8.56 3.36 14.52
N PHE A 10 -8.02 2.23 14.98
CA PHE A 10 -7.90 1.00 14.17
C PHE A 10 -7.83 -0.24 15.08
N LYS A 11 -8.82 -1.16 14.99
CA LYS A 11 -8.63 -2.63 14.90
C LYS A 11 -9.96 -3.43 14.95
N LYS A 12 -10.03 -4.40 14.04
CA LYS A 12 -10.79 -5.68 14.07
C LYS A 12 -12.31 -5.65 13.80
N GLY A 13 -12.73 -6.59 12.93
CA GLY A 13 -14.12 -6.92 12.62
C GLY A 13 -14.28 -7.48 11.20
N TYR A 14 -14.64 -8.76 11.07
CA TYR A 14 -15.13 -9.31 9.79
C TYR A 14 -16.65 -9.17 9.70
N TYR A 15 -17.14 -9.07 8.47
CA TYR A 15 -18.54 -8.74 8.19
C TYR A 15 -19.20 -9.91 7.48
N ILE A 16 -20.45 -10.13 7.88
CA ILE A 16 -21.47 -10.96 7.27
C ILE A 16 -22.69 -10.10 7.39
N LEU A 17 -23.48 -10.08 6.34
CA LEU A 17 -24.59 -9.16 6.25
C LEU A 17 -25.85 -9.88 5.80
N LEU A 18 -26.93 -9.53 6.49
CA LEU A 18 -28.25 -9.45 5.89
C LEU A 18 -28.48 -7.94 5.69
N ILE A 19 -28.69 -7.51 4.45
CA ILE A 19 -28.86 -6.08 4.14
C ILE A 19 -30.20 -5.61 4.73
N LEU A 20 -30.25 -4.50 5.49
CA LEU A 20 -29.64 -3.19 5.20
C LEU A 20 -29.08 -2.39 6.42
N LEU A 21 -27.75 -2.41 6.60
CA LEU A 21 -26.80 -1.24 6.62
C LEU A 21 -26.49 -0.25 7.79
N PHE A 22 -25.32 0.41 7.63
CA PHE A 22 -24.19 0.62 8.56
C PHE A 22 -23.66 2.11 8.55
N ILE A 23 -22.75 2.67 9.39
CA ILE A 23 -21.91 2.34 10.57
C ILE A 23 -21.81 3.62 11.47
N SER A 24 -21.47 3.51 12.77
CA SER A 24 -20.37 4.28 13.44
C SER A 24 -20.17 3.88 14.94
N PHE A 25 -19.08 4.33 15.57
CA PHE A 25 -18.61 4.03 16.95
C PHE A 25 -19.03 5.05 18.02
N SER A 26 -19.18 4.62 19.29
CA SER A 26 -18.78 5.39 20.50
C SER A 26 -18.64 4.47 21.74
N LYS A 27 -18.23 5.02 22.90
CA LYS A 27 -17.70 4.29 24.08
C LYS A 27 -18.74 4.01 25.19
N VAL A 28 -18.55 2.92 25.95
CA VAL A 28 -18.17 2.89 27.39
C VAL A 28 -18.59 1.54 28.02
N PHE A 29 -17.61 0.71 28.41
CA PHE A 29 -17.41 0.22 29.79
C PHE A 29 -16.06 -0.49 29.91
N SER A 30 -15.51 -0.60 31.13
CA SER A 30 -14.20 -1.17 31.42
C SER A 30 -14.28 -2.50 32.17
N GLN A 31 -13.48 -3.49 31.77
CA GLN A 31 -12.90 -4.47 32.70
C GLN A 31 -11.69 -5.18 32.08
N SER A 32 -10.78 -5.67 32.93
CA SER A 32 -9.52 -6.29 32.58
C SER A 32 -9.61 -7.82 32.54
N ILE A 33 -9.17 -8.44 31.45
CA ILE A 33 -8.87 -9.87 31.37
C ILE A 33 -7.48 -10.08 30.74
N SER A 34 -6.86 -11.20 31.08
CA SER A 34 -5.50 -11.64 30.76
C SER A 34 -5.29 -12.10 29.29
N SER A 35 -4.13 -12.71 29.04
CA SER A 35 -3.67 -13.33 27.79
C SER A 35 -4.68 -14.26 27.10
N GLU A 36 -4.47 -14.47 25.79
CA GLU A 36 -5.25 -15.32 24.86
C GLU A 36 -6.60 -14.78 24.37
N THR A 37 -6.66 -13.52 23.93
CA THR A 37 -7.86 -12.99 23.25
C THR A 37 -7.96 -13.45 21.79
N ARG A 38 -8.79 -14.46 21.51
CA ARG A 38 -9.52 -14.54 20.23
C ARG A 38 -10.54 -13.39 20.21
N LEU A 39 -10.46 -12.45 19.26
CA LEU A 39 -11.49 -11.40 19.13
C LEU A 39 -12.57 -11.82 18.14
N SER A 40 -13.59 -12.51 18.66
CA SER A 40 -14.86 -12.76 17.97
C SER A 40 -15.74 -11.52 17.92
N VAL A 41 -15.46 -10.61 16.99
CA VAL A 41 -16.39 -9.53 16.64
C VAL A 41 -17.58 -10.16 15.92
N LYS A 42 -18.78 -10.06 16.51
CA LYS A 42 -20.02 -10.63 15.94
C LYS A 42 -20.50 -9.80 14.74
N PRO A 43 -20.70 -10.40 13.56
CA PRO A 43 -21.21 -9.71 12.39
C PRO A 43 -22.62 -9.13 12.58
N THR A 44 -22.89 -7.96 11.99
CA THR A 44 -24.17 -7.26 12.20
C THR A 44 -25.22 -7.65 11.16
N LEU A 45 -26.27 -8.32 11.62
CA LEU A 45 -27.51 -8.55 10.89
C LEU A 45 -28.34 -7.26 10.91
N MET A 46 -28.71 -6.73 9.74
CA MET A 46 -29.39 -5.44 9.66
C MET A 46 -30.72 -5.58 8.94
N VAL A 47 -31.81 -5.18 9.58
CA VAL A 47 -33.17 -5.46 9.10
C VAL A 47 -33.90 -4.15 8.89
N PHE A 48 -34.27 -3.85 7.65
CA PHE A 48 -35.26 -2.82 7.37
C PHE A 48 -36.65 -3.34 7.73
N SER A 49 -37.40 -2.58 8.52
CA SER A 49 -38.80 -2.89 8.87
C SER A 49 -39.66 -1.65 8.66
N GLY A 50 -40.87 -1.82 8.13
CA GLY A 50 -41.93 -0.82 8.22
C GLY A 50 -42.89 -1.25 9.31
N SER A 51 -42.52 -1.05 10.58
CA SER A 51 -43.09 -1.80 11.71
C SER A 51 -44.59 -1.61 11.95
N ASP A 52 -45.20 -0.55 11.41
CA ASP A 52 -46.62 -0.23 11.54
C ASP A 52 -47.43 -0.30 10.22
N TRP A 53 -46.81 -0.55 9.06
CA TRP A 53 -47.50 -0.60 7.76
C TRP A 53 -47.08 -1.76 6.82
N CYS A 54 -45.86 -2.27 6.93
CA CYS A 54 -45.33 -3.29 6.03
C CYS A 54 -45.71 -4.69 6.54
N LEU A 55 -46.87 -5.22 6.12
CA LEU A 55 -47.33 -6.58 6.48
C LEU A 55 -46.26 -7.68 6.29
N PRO A 56 -45.46 -7.71 5.18
CA PRO A 56 -44.37 -8.69 5.04
C PRO A 56 -43.21 -8.48 6.03
N CYS A 57 -42.90 -7.24 6.40
CA CYS A 57 -41.86 -6.91 7.38
C CYS A 57 -42.29 -7.34 8.79
N ILE A 58 -43.51 -6.96 9.20
CA ILE A 58 -44.14 -7.37 10.46
C ILE A 58 -44.20 -8.90 10.56
N ARG A 59 -44.51 -9.57 9.44
CA ARG A 59 -44.50 -11.03 9.35
C ARG A 59 -43.10 -11.62 9.56
N PHE A 60 -42.07 -11.09 8.90
CA PHE A 60 -40.68 -11.53 9.06
C PHE A 60 -40.17 -11.29 10.49
N GLU A 61 -40.48 -10.12 11.07
CA GLU A 61 -40.14 -9.79 12.46
C GLU A 61 -40.77 -10.77 13.44
N ARG A 62 -42.03 -11.18 13.22
CA ARG A 62 -42.73 -12.18 14.04
C ARG A 62 -42.25 -13.63 13.81
N GLU A 63 -42.05 -14.05 12.56
CA GLU A 63 -41.81 -15.45 12.18
C GLU A 63 -40.33 -15.81 12.02
N VAL A 64 -39.42 -14.82 12.10
CA VAL A 64 -37.95 -15.03 12.08
C VAL A 64 -37.28 -14.38 13.29
N LEU A 65 -37.43 -13.07 13.51
CA LEU A 65 -36.64 -12.39 14.55
C LEU A 65 -37.08 -12.76 15.98
N HIS A 66 -38.35 -13.13 16.16
CA HIS A 66 -38.89 -13.64 17.42
C HIS A 66 -38.91 -15.17 17.53
N ASP A 67 -38.41 -15.91 16.53
CA ASP A 67 -38.24 -17.35 16.63
C ASP A 67 -37.16 -17.72 17.66
N SER A 68 -37.39 -18.78 18.44
CA SER A 68 -36.50 -19.17 19.55
C SER A 68 -35.15 -19.73 19.09
N GLU A 69 -35.10 -20.45 17.97
CA GLU A 69 -33.85 -20.98 17.44
C GLU A 69 -33.03 -19.86 16.81
N PHE A 70 -33.66 -19.05 15.95
CA PHE A 70 -33.03 -17.90 15.31
C PHE A 70 -32.52 -16.89 16.35
N LYS A 71 -33.31 -16.58 17.39
CA LYS A 71 -32.88 -15.68 18.46
C LYS A 71 -31.66 -16.22 19.20
N THR A 72 -31.65 -17.50 19.56
CA THR A 72 -30.50 -18.15 20.23
C THR A 72 -29.25 -18.11 19.34
N PHE A 73 -29.39 -18.43 18.05
CA PHE A 73 -28.34 -18.34 17.04
C PHE A 73 -27.82 -16.91 16.85
N ALA A 74 -28.72 -15.92 16.82
CA ALA A 74 -28.35 -14.52 16.65
C ALA A 74 -27.66 -13.95 17.89
N GLU A 75 -28.14 -14.25 19.10
CA GLU A 75 -27.49 -13.86 20.36
C GLU A 75 -26.07 -14.47 20.47
N GLN A 76 -25.86 -15.67 19.96
CA GLN A 76 -24.54 -16.31 19.94
C GLN A 76 -23.61 -15.72 18.87
N ASN A 77 -24.07 -15.56 17.62
CA ASN A 77 -23.18 -15.38 16.47
C ASN A 77 -23.29 -14.01 15.77
N LEU A 78 -24.32 -13.21 16.07
CA LEU A 78 -24.64 -11.97 15.36
C LEU A 78 -24.78 -10.76 16.32
N GLN A 79 -24.91 -9.58 15.73
CA GLN A 79 -25.49 -8.40 16.35
C GLN A 79 -26.70 -7.99 15.51
N VAL A 80 -27.92 -7.95 16.08
CA VAL A 80 -29.11 -7.55 15.32
C VAL A 80 -29.35 -6.06 15.45
N LYS A 81 -29.54 -5.35 14.33
CA LYS A 81 -29.98 -3.94 14.28
C LYS A 81 -31.23 -3.84 13.40
N ILE A 82 -32.31 -3.28 13.94
CA ILE A 82 -33.52 -2.94 13.17
C ILE A 82 -33.43 -1.47 12.76
N LEU A 83 -33.72 -1.18 11.49
CA LEU A 83 -33.76 0.15 10.90
C LEU A 83 -35.19 0.38 10.42
N ASP A 84 -35.94 1.05 11.26
CA ASP A 84 -37.39 1.18 11.17
C ASP A 84 -37.78 2.39 10.29
N PHE A 85 -38.80 2.20 9.44
CA PHE A 85 -39.41 3.22 8.59
C PHE A 85 -40.92 3.32 8.89
N PRO A 86 -41.31 3.74 10.10
CA PRO A 86 -42.71 3.77 10.51
C PRO A 86 -43.47 4.95 9.89
N GLN A 87 -44.79 4.81 9.76
CA GLN A 87 -45.70 5.89 9.31
C GLN A 87 -46.30 6.68 10.48
N HIS A 88 -46.40 6.10 11.68
CA HIS A 88 -47.11 6.68 12.82
C HIS A 88 -46.21 6.90 14.05
N LYS A 89 -45.15 6.11 14.20
CA LYS A 89 -44.13 6.26 15.25
C LYS A 89 -43.08 7.32 14.85
N LYS A 90 -42.83 8.30 15.73
CA LYS A 90 -41.89 9.40 15.45
C LYS A 90 -40.45 9.02 15.78
N LEU A 91 -39.55 9.09 14.79
CA LEU A 91 -38.10 8.91 14.96
C LEU A 91 -37.37 10.27 15.06
N SER A 92 -36.13 10.26 15.55
CA SER A 92 -35.25 11.43 15.51
C SER A 92 -34.69 11.62 14.09
N LYS A 93 -34.45 12.88 13.69
CA LYS A 93 -34.00 13.20 12.34
C LYS A 93 -32.71 12.45 11.94
N GLU A 94 -31.74 12.38 12.85
CA GLU A 94 -30.47 11.65 12.63
C GLU A 94 -30.66 10.17 12.27
N VAL A 95 -31.70 9.52 12.80
CA VAL A 95 -32.05 8.12 12.49
C VAL A 95 -32.74 8.03 11.14
N VAL A 96 -33.61 8.99 10.78
CA VAL A 96 -34.25 9.06 9.47
C VAL A 96 -33.20 9.31 8.37
N ASP A 97 -32.40 10.37 8.49
CA ASP A 97 -31.34 10.75 7.55
C ASP A 97 -30.35 9.57 7.33
N TYR A 98 -30.04 8.82 8.40
CA TYR A 98 -29.20 7.61 8.36
C TYR A 98 -29.90 6.44 7.64
N ASN A 99 -31.15 6.12 8.01
CA ASN A 99 -31.92 5.02 7.44
C ASN A 99 -32.15 5.24 5.92
N GLU A 100 -32.55 6.44 5.50
CA GLU A 100 -32.78 6.80 4.10
C GLU A 100 -31.52 6.70 3.24
N ARG A 101 -30.38 7.22 3.73
CA ARG A 101 -29.08 7.07 3.04
C ARG A 101 -28.74 5.60 2.81
N MET A 102 -28.96 4.77 3.83
CA MET A 102 -28.68 3.34 3.73
C MET A 102 -29.65 2.60 2.81
N ALA A 103 -30.88 3.09 2.65
CA ALA A 103 -31.84 2.59 1.67
C ALA A 103 -31.35 2.88 0.24
N ALA A 104 -31.04 4.14 -0.04
CA ALA A 104 -30.65 4.63 -1.35
C ALA A 104 -29.40 3.94 -1.91
N THR A 105 -28.40 3.64 -1.08
CA THR A 105 -27.13 3.07 -1.57
C THR A 105 -27.24 1.58 -1.96
N TYR A 106 -28.21 0.80 -1.44
CA TYR A 106 -28.21 -0.67 -1.63
C TYR A 106 -29.58 -1.34 -1.87
N ASN A 107 -30.71 -0.67 -1.69
CA ASN A 107 -31.99 -1.09 -2.26
C ASN A 107 -32.75 0.09 -2.87
N PRO A 108 -32.15 0.83 -3.84
CA PRO A 108 -32.78 1.98 -4.51
C PRO A 108 -34.05 1.62 -5.31
N GLN A 109 -34.35 0.33 -5.47
CA GLN A 109 -35.52 -0.18 -6.18
C GLN A 109 -36.62 -0.72 -5.25
N GLY A 110 -36.44 -0.65 -3.92
CA GLY A 110 -37.46 -1.02 -2.95
C GLY A 110 -37.89 -2.50 -2.96
N TYR A 111 -37.04 -3.40 -3.45
CA TYR A 111 -37.38 -4.82 -3.57
C TYR A 111 -37.59 -5.48 -2.19
N PHE A 112 -38.56 -6.39 -2.11
CA PHE A 112 -38.77 -7.26 -0.96
C PHE A 112 -39.19 -8.68 -1.43
N PRO A 113 -38.71 -9.77 -0.81
CA PRO A 113 -37.59 -9.80 0.14
C PRO A 113 -36.25 -9.56 -0.58
N HIS A 114 -35.32 -8.86 0.07
CA HIS A 114 -34.04 -8.49 -0.54
C HIS A 114 -32.92 -8.61 0.49
N VAL A 115 -32.12 -9.69 0.38
CA VAL A 115 -30.99 -9.96 1.25
C VAL A 115 -29.72 -9.99 0.41
N LEU A 116 -28.77 -9.11 0.71
CA LEU A 116 -27.41 -9.13 0.16
C LEU A 116 -26.41 -9.37 1.28
N LEU A 117 -25.33 -10.06 0.94
CA LEU A 117 -24.12 -10.21 1.74
C LEU A 117 -23.12 -9.09 1.34
N LEU A 118 -22.54 -8.40 2.32
CA LEU A 118 -21.45 -7.43 2.12
C LEU A 118 -20.16 -7.90 2.79
N ASP A 119 -19.02 -7.48 2.25
CA ASP A 119 -17.75 -7.46 2.97
C ASP A 119 -17.56 -6.19 3.82
N HIS A 120 -16.44 -6.15 4.54
CA HIS A 120 -15.98 -5.03 5.38
C HIS A 120 -15.82 -3.68 4.65
N SER A 121 -15.72 -3.66 3.31
CA SER A 121 -15.62 -2.44 2.51
C SER A 121 -16.98 -1.90 2.10
N GLY A 122 -18.06 -2.66 2.37
CA GLY A 122 -19.41 -2.34 1.91
C GLY A 122 -19.65 -2.74 0.45
N LYS A 123 -18.91 -3.72 -0.09
CA LYS A 123 -19.14 -4.29 -1.43
C LYS A 123 -20.02 -5.54 -1.36
N VAL A 124 -20.97 -5.68 -2.30
CA VAL A 124 -21.83 -6.86 -2.45
C VAL A 124 -21.02 -8.09 -2.87
N LEU A 125 -21.08 -9.12 -2.03
CA LEU A 125 -20.50 -10.44 -2.26
C LEU A 125 -21.48 -11.38 -2.96
N THR A 126 -22.74 -11.41 -2.51
CA THR A 126 -23.81 -12.21 -3.15
C THR A 126 -25.21 -11.70 -2.74
N LYS A 127 -26.25 -12.19 -3.43
CA LYS A 127 -27.66 -12.09 -3.04
C LYS A 127 -28.12 -13.44 -2.50
N ILE A 128 -28.81 -13.45 -1.37
CA ILE A 128 -29.37 -14.64 -0.74
C ILE A 128 -30.82 -14.80 -1.21
N GLU A 129 -31.19 -15.99 -1.71
CA GLU A 129 -32.53 -16.22 -2.24
C GLU A 129 -33.53 -16.55 -1.13
N THR A 130 -34.49 -15.64 -0.94
CA THR A 130 -35.42 -15.62 0.20
C THR A 130 -36.84 -16.04 -0.15
N ALA A 131 -37.01 -16.84 -1.21
CA ALA A 131 -38.34 -17.29 -1.71
C ALA A 131 -39.17 -18.07 -0.67
N LYS A 132 -38.52 -18.66 0.35
CA LYS A 132 -39.16 -19.24 1.55
C LYS A 132 -38.31 -18.92 2.80
N ALA A 133 -38.24 -17.65 3.16
CA ALA A 133 -37.45 -17.15 4.30
C ALA A 133 -37.96 -17.63 5.68
N THR A 134 -37.61 -18.86 6.06
CA THR A 134 -37.83 -19.44 7.40
C THR A 134 -36.61 -19.22 8.31
N PRO A 135 -36.75 -19.32 9.66
CA PRO A 135 -35.62 -19.31 10.60
C PRO A 135 -34.46 -20.20 10.15
N GLN A 136 -34.74 -21.48 9.90
CA GLN A 136 -33.76 -22.47 9.46
C GLN A 136 -33.11 -22.09 8.11
N SER A 137 -33.90 -21.70 7.10
CA SER A 137 -33.36 -21.33 5.77
C SER A 137 -32.42 -20.13 5.83
N ILE A 138 -32.66 -19.19 6.76
CA ILE A 138 -31.79 -18.02 6.96
C ILE A 138 -30.55 -18.42 7.76
N MET A 139 -30.69 -19.23 8.82
CA MET A 139 -29.55 -19.75 9.58
C MET A 139 -28.61 -20.55 8.67
N GLU A 140 -29.12 -21.48 7.86
CA GLU A 140 -28.33 -22.31 6.94
C GLU A 140 -27.59 -21.51 5.88
N GLN A 141 -28.19 -20.44 5.34
CA GLN A 141 -27.53 -19.58 4.34
C GLN A 141 -26.51 -18.61 4.94
N ILE A 142 -26.63 -18.25 6.23
CA ILE A 142 -25.69 -17.35 6.93
C ILE A 142 -24.53 -18.13 7.60
N LYS A 143 -24.78 -19.36 8.06
CA LYS A 143 -23.83 -20.22 8.80
C LYS A 143 -22.48 -20.50 8.14
N PRO A 144 -22.33 -20.63 6.80
CA PRO A 144 -21.02 -20.78 6.17
C PRO A 144 -20.10 -19.58 6.42
N TYR A 145 -20.66 -18.39 6.50
CA TYR A 145 -19.91 -17.15 6.71
C TYR A 145 -19.60 -16.90 8.20
N LEU A 146 -20.38 -17.47 9.13
CA LEU A 146 -20.23 -17.27 10.60
C LEU A 146 -19.05 -18.02 11.22
N GLN A 147 -18.30 -18.80 10.44
CA GLN A 147 -17.09 -19.46 10.93
C GLN A 147 -16.04 -18.40 11.32
N PRO A 148 -15.44 -18.48 12.53
CA PRO A 148 -14.44 -17.52 12.96
C PRO A 148 -13.18 -17.69 12.11
N LYS A 149 -12.92 -16.73 11.20
CA LYS A 149 -11.77 -16.76 10.28
C LYS A 149 -10.45 -17.08 11.00
N VAL A 150 -9.80 -18.15 10.57
CA VAL A 150 -8.55 -18.66 11.16
C VAL A 150 -7.39 -17.95 10.46
N LEU A 151 -6.99 -16.80 11.02
CA LEU A 151 -5.90 -16.01 10.46
C LEU A 151 -4.55 -16.72 10.64
N LYS A 152 -3.81 -16.85 9.54
CA LYS A 152 -2.46 -17.41 9.47
C LYS A 152 -1.53 -16.45 8.74
N GLU A 153 -0.22 -16.58 8.97
CA GLU A 153 0.80 -15.86 8.19
C GLU A 153 1.22 -16.73 7.01
N PHE A 154 0.88 -16.26 5.81
CA PHE A 154 1.26 -16.85 4.54
C PHE A 154 2.44 -16.08 3.97
N PHE A 155 3.44 -16.74 3.38
CA PHE A 155 4.53 -16.04 2.69
C PHE A 155 5.00 -16.76 1.43
N THR A 156 5.56 -15.98 0.50
CA THR A 156 6.29 -16.49 -0.66
C THR A 156 7.53 -15.63 -0.89
N GLU A 157 8.57 -16.23 -1.46
CA GLU A 157 9.88 -15.60 -1.68
C GLU A 157 10.44 -16.05 -3.03
N LEU A 158 10.74 -15.10 -3.90
CA LEU A 158 11.03 -15.34 -5.32
C LEU A 158 11.71 -14.12 -5.97
N ILE A 159 12.31 -14.31 -7.15
CA ILE A 159 12.86 -13.19 -7.93
C ILE A 159 11.76 -12.55 -8.79
N LEU A 160 11.60 -11.23 -8.67
CA LEU A 160 10.71 -10.38 -9.47
C LEU A 160 11.43 -9.04 -9.73
N MET A 161 11.22 -8.41 -10.87
CA MET A 161 11.83 -7.12 -11.23
C MET A 161 13.37 -7.13 -11.17
N GLY A 162 13.98 -8.31 -11.36
CA GLY A 162 15.42 -8.53 -11.23
C GLY A 162 15.96 -8.46 -9.79
N SER A 163 15.12 -8.65 -8.77
CA SER A 163 15.50 -8.56 -7.34
C SER A 163 14.72 -9.55 -6.47
N ALA A 164 15.15 -9.78 -5.24
CA ALA A 164 14.46 -10.67 -4.31
C ALA A 164 13.20 -10.00 -3.73
N PHE A 165 12.04 -10.64 -3.91
CA PHE A 165 10.78 -10.22 -3.33
C PHE A 165 10.32 -11.25 -2.29
N ARG A 166 10.05 -10.78 -1.07
CA ARG A 166 9.38 -11.55 -0.02
C ARG A 166 8.04 -10.90 0.29
N ILE A 167 6.97 -11.65 0.04
CA ILE A 167 5.58 -11.24 0.31
C ILE A 167 5.12 -12.00 1.55
N THR A 168 4.56 -11.32 2.54
CA THR A 168 3.99 -11.94 3.74
C THR A 168 2.63 -11.33 4.04
N LEU A 169 1.59 -12.16 4.15
CA LEU A 169 0.20 -11.74 4.31
C LEU A 169 -0.41 -12.42 5.54
N VAL A 170 -1.17 -11.66 6.32
CA VAL A 170 -2.08 -12.20 7.35
C VAL A 170 -3.44 -12.38 6.69
N ALA A 171 -3.84 -13.62 6.44
CA ALA A 171 -5.06 -13.96 5.71
C ALA A 171 -5.79 -15.13 6.38
N ASP A 172 -7.05 -15.36 5.99
CA ASP A 172 -7.76 -16.58 6.37
C ASP A 172 -7.07 -17.81 5.76
N GLU A 173 -7.18 -18.95 6.44
CA GLU A 173 -6.56 -20.20 6.00
C GLU A 173 -6.99 -20.69 4.61
N ASN A 174 -8.14 -20.24 4.11
CA ASN A 174 -8.66 -20.57 2.78
C ASN A 174 -8.29 -19.53 1.69
N ASP A 175 -7.92 -18.30 2.09
CA ASP A 175 -7.70 -17.17 1.18
C ASP A 175 -6.21 -16.94 0.83
N GLY A 176 -5.29 -17.35 1.72
CA GLY A 176 -3.90 -16.90 1.74
C GLY A 176 -3.09 -17.16 0.46
N ASP A 177 -3.05 -18.41 -0.02
CA ASP A 177 -2.26 -18.78 -1.20
C ASP A 177 -2.79 -18.10 -2.49
N ALA A 178 -4.10 -17.88 -2.58
CA ALA A 178 -4.70 -17.12 -3.68
C ALA A 178 -4.22 -15.66 -3.66
N TYR A 179 -4.20 -15.02 -2.49
CA TYR A 179 -3.70 -13.64 -2.33
C TYR A 179 -2.19 -13.53 -2.58
N LEU A 180 -1.38 -14.53 -2.19
CA LEU A 180 0.04 -14.58 -2.56
C LEU A 180 0.20 -14.65 -4.09
N LYS A 181 -0.55 -15.52 -4.77
CA LYS A 181 -0.52 -15.64 -6.23
C LYS A 181 -0.93 -14.35 -6.93
N GLU A 182 -2.04 -13.73 -6.52
CA GLU A 182 -2.49 -12.45 -7.08
C GLU A 182 -1.47 -11.31 -6.86
N SER A 183 -0.79 -11.30 -5.71
CA SER A 183 0.30 -10.35 -5.43
C SER A 183 1.45 -10.51 -6.41
N VAL A 184 1.93 -11.75 -6.60
CA VAL A 184 2.99 -12.09 -7.55
C VAL A 184 2.60 -11.75 -8.99
N ASP A 185 1.37 -12.05 -9.40
CA ASP A 185 0.91 -11.81 -10.76
C ASP A 185 0.71 -10.31 -11.06
N LYS A 186 0.28 -9.49 -10.08
CA LYS A 186 0.26 -8.02 -10.26
C LYS A 186 1.67 -7.44 -10.36
N ILE A 187 2.66 -7.92 -9.61
CA ILE A 187 4.07 -7.48 -9.76
C ILE A 187 4.62 -7.85 -11.14
N LYS A 188 4.39 -9.09 -11.62
CA LYS A 188 4.76 -9.51 -12.99
C LYS A 188 4.07 -8.65 -14.06
N GLY A 189 2.81 -8.28 -13.83
CA GLY A 189 2.06 -7.36 -14.68
C GLY A 189 2.71 -5.98 -14.76
N ILE A 190 3.08 -5.40 -13.61
CA ILE A 190 3.82 -4.12 -13.54
C ILE A 190 5.16 -4.22 -14.26
N GLU A 191 5.97 -5.24 -13.94
CA GLU A 191 7.25 -5.50 -14.59
C GLU A 191 7.12 -5.62 -16.12
N GLY A 192 6.01 -6.21 -16.60
CA GLY A 192 5.69 -6.35 -18.02
C GLY A 192 5.64 -5.04 -18.79
N TRP A 193 5.10 -3.97 -18.20
CA TRP A 193 5.00 -2.66 -18.85
C TRP A 193 6.01 -1.61 -18.38
N LEU A 194 6.60 -1.77 -17.18
CA LEU A 194 7.52 -0.82 -16.56
C LEU A 194 9.00 -1.04 -16.95
N SER A 195 9.41 -2.28 -17.24
CA SER A 195 10.82 -2.61 -17.41
C SER A 195 11.41 -2.09 -18.72
N SER A 196 12.46 -1.24 -18.63
CA SER A 196 13.26 -0.79 -19.78
C SER A 196 13.97 -1.93 -20.53
N TRP A 197 14.03 -3.14 -19.96
CA TRP A 197 14.69 -4.34 -20.50
C TRP A 197 13.75 -5.29 -21.26
N LYS A 198 12.43 -5.04 -21.26
CA LYS A 198 11.45 -5.89 -21.97
C LYS A 198 10.99 -5.18 -23.25
N PRO A 199 11.34 -5.69 -24.46
CA PRO A 199 11.09 -4.96 -25.72
C PRO A 199 9.64 -4.47 -25.91
N ASN A 200 8.65 -5.27 -25.50
CA ASN A 200 7.23 -4.93 -25.67
C ASN A 200 6.65 -4.12 -24.48
N SER A 201 7.48 -3.52 -23.63
CA SER A 201 7.03 -2.69 -22.51
C SER A 201 6.65 -1.27 -22.97
N ILE A 202 5.93 -0.53 -22.12
CA ILE A 202 5.63 0.89 -22.40
C ILE A 202 6.92 1.71 -22.34
N THR A 203 7.81 1.40 -21.40
CA THR A 203 9.11 2.07 -21.19
C THR A 203 10.08 1.87 -22.36
N SER A 204 10.24 0.65 -22.87
CA SER A 204 11.16 0.37 -23.98
C SER A 204 10.71 1.06 -25.26
N ARG A 205 9.42 0.95 -25.60
CA ARG A 205 8.83 1.68 -26.75
C ARG A 205 8.93 3.20 -26.60
N LEU A 206 8.78 3.76 -25.39
CA LEU A 206 9.00 5.19 -25.14
C LEU A 206 10.46 5.60 -25.41
N ASN A 207 11.42 4.79 -25.01
CA ASN A 207 12.85 5.02 -25.27
C ASN A 207 13.22 4.83 -26.76
N GLU A 208 12.50 3.98 -27.49
CA GLU A 208 12.68 3.75 -28.94
C GLU A 208 12.06 4.86 -29.81
N GLU A 209 10.88 5.37 -29.42
CA GLU A 209 10.15 6.45 -30.12
C GLU A 209 10.61 7.86 -29.71
N ALA A 210 11.70 7.97 -28.95
CA ALA A 210 12.23 9.23 -28.42
C ALA A 210 12.50 10.25 -29.54
N GLY A 211 11.99 11.48 -29.40
CA GLY A 211 12.09 12.52 -30.43
C GLY A 211 11.33 12.24 -31.74
N GLN A 212 10.68 11.09 -31.90
CA GLN A 212 10.00 10.70 -33.15
C GLN A 212 8.51 11.07 -33.15
N GLN A 213 7.73 10.58 -32.18
CA GLN A 213 6.28 10.79 -32.12
C GLN A 213 5.70 10.59 -30.70
N PRO A 214 4.54 11.20 -30.38
CA PRO A 214 3.81 10.92 -29.15
C PRO A 214 3.37 9.46 -29.00
N VAL A 215 3.73 8.84 -27.87
CA VAL A 215 3.40 7.46 -27.54
C VAL A 215 2.18 7.40 -26.63
N GLN A 216 1.20 6.59 -27.02
CA GLN A 216 0.01 6.25 -26.22
C GLN A 216 0.38 5.33 -25.04
N VAL A 217 0.09 5.74 -23.82
CA VAL A 217 0.33 5.00 -22.57
C VAL A 217 -0.99 4.64 -21.86
N THR A 218 -0.91 3.99 -20.70
CA THR A 218 -2.07 3.78 -19.80
C THR A 218 -2.11 4.89 -18.74
N ASP A 219 -3.28 5.17 -18.16
CA ASP A 219 -3.39 6.11 -17.02
C ASP A 219 -2.53 5.67 -15.82
N GLU A 220 -2.46 4.35 -15.52
CA GLU A 220 -1.58 3.81 -14.47
C GLU A 220 -0.10 4.21 -14.71
N TYR A 221 0.35 4.21 -15.97
CA TYR A 221 1.69 4.63 -16.37
C TYR A 221 1.86 6.16 -16.33
N TYR A 222 0.91 6.90 -16.92
CA TYR A 222 0.94 8.36 -17.01
C TYR A 222 0.97 9.00 -15.62
N GLN A 223 0.10 8.55 -14.70
CA GLN A 223 0.11 9.07 -13.33
C GLN A 223 1.38 8.69 -12.56
N LEU A 224 2.03 7.55 -12.86
CA LEU A 224 3.33 7.20 -12.26
C LEU A 224 4.43 8.16 -12.76
N VAL A 225 4.57 8.35 -14.07
CA VAL A 225 5.56 9.30 -14.63
C VAL A 225 5.32 10.73 -14.14
N ARG A 226 4.05 11.14 -14.01
CA ARG A 226 3.70 12.44 -13.43
C ARG A 226 4.15 12.59 -11.97
N ARG A 227 4.09 11.52 -11.17
CA ARG A 227 4.65 11.52 -9.80
C ARG A 227 6.17 11.51 -9.82
N CYS A 228 6.81 10.76 -10.73
CA CYS A 228 8.26 10.83 -10.95
C CYS A 228 8.71 12.27 -11.21
N ILE A 229 8.08 12.96 -12.17
CA ILE A 229 8.37 14.37 -12.50
C ILE A 229 8.20 15.28 -11.28
N GLY A 230 7.10 15.18 -10.53
CA GLY A 230 6.91 15.97 -9.32
C GLY A 230 7.93 15.70 -8.21
N ILE A 231 8.46 14.47 -8.11
CA ILE A 231 9.58 14.14 -7.20
C ILE A 231 10.90 14.71 -7.75
N SER A 232 11.12 14.69 -9.07
CA SER A 232 12.27 15.36 -9.70
C SER A 232 12.23 16.87 -9.48
N GLU A 233 11.07 17.52 -9.58
CA GLU A 233 10.89 18.94 -9.27
C GLU A 233 11.21 19.24 -7.80
N LEU A 234 10.60 18.49 -6.86
CA LEU A 234 10.83 18.62 -5.42
C LEU A 234 12.29 18.43 -5.02
N THR A 235 12.97 17.45 -5.61
CA THR A 235 14.38 17.11 -5.36
C THR A 235 15.35 17.89 -6.27
N GLN A 236 14.82 18.82 -7.07
CA GLN A 236 15.55 19.63 -8.06
C GLN A 236 16.36 18.81 -9.07
N GLY A 237 15.96 17.57 -9.40
CA GLY A 237 16.65 16.64 -10.28
C GLY A 237 17.72 15.79 -9.59
N ALA A 238 17.67 15.63 -8.27
CA ALA A 238 18.51 14.65 -7.56
C ALA A 238 17.92 13.23 -7.67
N PHE A 239 16.59 13.10 -7.64
CA PHE A 239 15.90 11.99 -8.29
C PHE A 239 15.55 12.41 -9.73
N ASP A 240 15.80 11.54 -10.70
CA ASP A 240 15.35 11.72 -12.08
C ASP A 240 15.28 10.34 -12.77
N ILE A 241 14.14 9.99 -13.37
CA ILE A 241 13.98 8.72 -14.11
C ILE A 241 14.73 8.70 -15.46
N THR A 242 15.18 9.85 -15.97
CA THR A 242 15.97 9.96 -17.22
C THR A 242 17.44 9.53 -17.07
N PHE A 243 17.87 9.15 -15.86
CA PHE A 243 19.24 8.67 -15.59
C PHE A 243 19.65 7.42 -16.40
N ASN A 244 18.71 6.70 -17.02
CA ASN A 244 18.96 5.39 -17.64
C ASN A 244 19.98 5.48 -18.79
N GLY A 245 20.16 6.64 -19.43
CA GLY A 245 21.25 6.84 -20.40
C GLY A 245 22.64 6.79 -19.74
N LEU A 246 22.82 7.48 -18.61
CA LEU A 246 24.10 7.54 -17.88
C LEU A 246 24.54 6.17 -17.33
N GLY A 247 23.58 5.26 -17.09
CA GLY A 247 23.88 3.89 -16.64
C GLY A 247 24.76 3.09 -17.62
N ASP A 248 24.70 3.39 -18.92
CA ASP A 248 25.48 2.70 -19.96
C ASP A 248 26.99 3.02 -19.86
N LEU A 249 27.38 4.08 -19.11
CA LEU A 249 28.77 4.50 -18.94
C LEU A 249 29.55 3.73 -17.85
N TYR A 250 28.87 2.96 -16.98
CA TYR A 250 29.46 2.44 -15.75
C TYR A 250 29.20 0.94 -15.54
N LYS A 251 30.15 0.27 -14.88
CA LYS A 251 30.07 -1.17 -14.59
C LYS A 251 30.29 -1.48 -13.11
N PHE A 252 29.20 -1.58 -12.36
CA PHE A 252 29.19 -1.79 -10.91
C PHE A 252 29.47 -3.26 -10.50
N ASP A 253 30.60 -3.82 -10.95
CA ASP A 253 31.01 -5.22 -10.70
C ASP A 253 32.03 -5.42 -9.55
N LYS A 254 32.12 -4.43 -8.64
CA LYS A 254 32.92 -4.40 -7.40
C LYS A 254 34.45 -4.50 -7.60
N LYS A 255 34.95 -4.04 -8.75
CA LYS A 255 36.38 -3.97 -9.11
C LYS A 255 36.86 -2.53 -9.20
N GLU A 256 38.16 -2.35 -9.42
CA GLU A 256 38.73 -1.08 -9.85
C GLU A 256 38.31 -0.77 -11.30
N HIS A 257 37.89 0.47 -11.58
CA HIS A 257 37.62 0.99 -12.92
C HIS A 257 38.14 2.41 -13.07
N GLU A 258 38.42 2.83 -14.31
CA GLU A 258 38.64 4.24 -14.63
C GLU A 258 37.30 4.96 -14.80
N LEU A 259 37.27 6.27 -14.51
CA LEU A 259 36.11 7.10 -14.82
C LEU A 259 36.10 7.45 -16.33
N PRO A 260 34.91 7.53 -16.98
CA PRO A 260 34.81 8.01 -18.35
C PRO A 260 35.33 9.44 -18.51
N ASP A 261 35.86 9.76 -19.69
CA ASP A 261 36.28 11.13 -20.04
C ASP A 261 35.15 12.15 -19.82
N LYS A 262 35.50 13.31 -19.26
CA LYS A 262 34.54 14.38 -18.93
C LYS A 262 33.67 14.79 -20.11
N SER A 263 34.22 14.79 -21.33
CA SER A 263 33.50 15.07 -22.58
C SER A 263 32.45 14.00 -22.94
N VAL A 264 32.69 12.74 -22.60
CA VAL A 264 31.72 11.64 -22.79
C VAL A 264 30.57 11.78 -21.80
N ILE A 265 30.87 12.11 -20.54
CA ILE A 265 29.85 12.38 -19.51
C ILE A 265 29.01 13.60 -19.91
N GLU A 266 29.66 14.68 -20.38
CA GLU A 266 28.98 15.88 -20.89
C GLU A 266 28.06 15.61 -22.09
N GLU A 267 28.43 14.67 -22.98
CA GLU A 267 27.54 14.26 -24.08
C GLU A 267 26.27 13.58 -23.56
N TYR A 268 26.39 12.63 -22.63
CA TYR A 268 25.22 11.95 -22.05
C TYR A 268 24.36 12.88 -21.18
N LEU A 269 24.97 13.88 -20.53
CA LEU A 269 24.23 14.92 -19.80
C LEU A 269 23.39 15.80 -20.73
N LYS A 270 23.82 16.07 -21.97
CA LYS A 270 22.98 16.75 -22.97
C LYS A 270 21.68 16.01 -23.25
N HIS A 271 21.61 14.71 -22.94
CA HIS A 271 20.47 13.81 -23.18
C HIS A 271 19.75 13.33 -21.91
N THR A 272 20.14 13.85 -20.74
CA THR A 272 19.48 13.62 -19.45
C THR A 272 18.57 14.81 -19.09
N GLY A 273 17.61 14.64 -18.18
CA GLY A 273 16.78 15.71 -17.57
C GLY A 273 15.27 15.50 -17.76
N TYR A 274 14.53 15.38 -16.64
CA TYR A 274 13.08 15.15 -16.61
C TYR A 274 12.24 16.20 -17.37
N GLN A 275 12.77 17.42 -17.58
CA GLN A 275 12.08 18.50 -18.30
C GLN A 275 11.88 18.21 -19.80
N LYS A 276 12.44 17.11 -20.31
CA LYS A 276 12.28 16.63 -21.69
C LYS A 276 11.13 15.63 -21.84
N ILE A 277 10.41 15.32 -20.76
CA ILE A 277 9.24 14.44 -20.76
C ILE A 277 7.98 15.30 -20.86
N ASP A 278 7.45 15.44 -22.07
CA ASP A 278 6.15 16.08 -22.29
C ASP A 278 5.03 15.10 -21.91
N LEU A 279 4.28 15.47 -20.86
CA LEU A 279 2.98 14.85 -20.56
C LEU A 279 1.90 15.57 -21.34
N LEU A 280 1.44 14.95 -22.43
CA LEU A 280 0.44 15.49 -23.34
C LEU A 280 -0.98 15.20 -22.83
N ASP A 281 -2.00 15.27 -23.69
CA ASP A 281 -3.36 14.82 -23.38
C ASP A 281 -3.33 13.49 -22.61
N LYS A 282 -4.00 13.46 -21.44
CA LYS A 282 -4.07 12.51 -20.30
C LYS A 282 -3.49 11.08 -20.37
N ASP A 283 -3.29 10.52 -21.55
CA ASP A 283 -2.87 9.16 -21.84
C ASP A 283 -1.78 9.08 -22.92
N LYS A 284 -1.12 10.21 -23.24
CA LYS A 284 0.00 10.31 -24.19
C LYS A 284 1.22 11.00 -23.60
N MET A 285 2.39 10.57 -24.04
CA MET A 285 3.68 11.14 -23.65
C MET A 285 4.56 11.36 -24.88
N PHE A 286 5.45 12.35 -24.83
CA PHE A 286 6.47 12.58 -25.86
C PHE A 286 7.81 12.92 -25.19
N PHE A 287 8.92 12.52 -25.82
CA PHE A 287 10.26 12.90 -25.38
C PHE A 287 10.83 13.91 -26.37
N THR A 288 11.14 15.11 -25.91
CA THR A 288 11.59 16.22 -26.77
C THR A 288 13.03 16.07 -27.28
N ASP A 289 13.75 15.07 -26.79
CA ASP A 289 15.14 14.79 -27.07
C ASP A 289 15.27 13.35 -27.62
N PRO A 290 15.83 13.16 -28.83
CA PRO A 290 15.86 11.87 -29.51
C PRO A 290 16.79 10.83 -28.89
N GLN A 291 17.55 11.17 -27.85
CA GLN A 291 18.40 10.23 -27.10
C GLN A 291 17.97 10.07 -25.63
N LEU A 292 16.81 10.62 -25.24
CA LEU A 292 16.27 10.46 -23.88
C LEU A 292 15.89 9.00 -23.60
N LYS A 293 16.46 8.43 -22.54
CA LYS A 293 16.07 7.10 -22.01
C LYS A 293 15.56 7.23 -20.59
N ILE A 294 14.34 6.76 -20.32
CA ILE A 294 13.83 6.61 -18.96
C ILE A 294 13.99 5.18 -18.41
N GLY A 295 14.09 5.09 -17.09
CA GLY A 295 14.12 3.85 -16.33
C GLY A 295 13.64 4.04 -14.89
N PHE A 296 13.04 3.02 -14.30
CA PHE A 296 12.37 3.11 -13.00
C PHE A 296 13.11 2.35 -11.88
N GLY A 297 14.44 2.21 -11.96
CA GLY A 297 15.23 1.45 -10.99
C GLY A 297 15.13 1.98 -9.54
N ALA A 298 14.96 3.29 -9.41
CA ALA A 298 14.88 4.06 -8.16
C ALA A 298 13.44 4.34 -7.66
N ILE A 299 12.42 3.64 -8.19
CA ILE A 299 11.01 3.85 -7.78
C ILE A 299 10.11 2.64 -8.04
N GLY A 300 10.45 1.80 -9.03
CA GLY A 300 9.59 0.73 -9.51
C GLY A 300 9.36 -0.41 -8.51
N LYS A 301 10.31 -0.62 -7.59
CA LYS A 301 10.22 -1.66 -6.55
C LYS A 301 9.25 -1.19 -5.46
N GLY A 302 9.44 0.04 -4.98
CA GLY A 302 8.53 0.71 -4.07
C GLY A 302 7.11 0.87 -4.64
N TYR A 303 6.99 1.23 -5.93
CA TYR A 303 5.72 1.27 -6.65
C TYR A 303 5.01 -0.10 -6.63
N ALA A 304 5.69 -1.17 -7.04
CA ALA A 304 5.11 -2.50 -7.08
C ALA A 304 4.69 -3.00 -5.67
N ALA A 305 5.50 -2.73 -4.65
CA ALA A 305 5.18 -3.06 -3.26
C ALA A 305 3.95 -2.31 -2.74
N GLU A 306 3.85 -0.99 -3.01
CA GLU A 306 2.70 -0.18 -2.61
C GLU A 306 1.42 -0.61 -3.34
N VAL A 307 1.48 -0.86 -4.65
CA VAL A 307 0.31 -1.31 -5.43
C VAL A 307 -0.22 -2.66 -4.97
N VAL A 308 0.66 -3.59 -4.58
CA VAL A 308 0.22 -4.85 -3.96
C VAL A 308 -0.44 -4.60 -2.60
N LYS A 309 0.15 -3.78 -1.71
CA LYS A 309 -0.50 -3.38 -0.44
C LYS A 309 -1.88 -2.78 -0.68
N GLN A 310 -2.04 -1.88 -1.66
CA GLN A 310 -3.34 -1.29 -1.99
C GLN A 310 -4.33 -2.33 -2.58
N LEU A 311 -3.88 -3.33 -3.32
CA LEU A 311 -4.71 -4.46 -3.78
C LEU A 311 -5.16 -5.34 -2.61
N MET A 312 -4.26 -5.66 -1.67
CA MET A 312 -4.54 -6.48 -0.49
C MET A 312 -5.47 -5.76 0.50
N LEU A 313 -5.27 -4.46 0.73
CA LEU A 313 -6.18 -3.63 1.51
C LEU A 313 -7.60 -3.60 0.90
N LYS A 314 -7.72 -3.43 -0.42
CA LYS A 314 -9.01 -3.52 -1.15
C LYS A 314 -9.68 -4.89 -1.10
N LYS A 315 -8.96 -5.95 -0.73
CA LYS A 315 -9.48 -7.30 -0.49
C LYS A 315 -9.82 -7.58 0.98
N GLY A 316 -9.48 -6.68 1.91
CA GLY A 316 -9.68 -6.89 3.35
C GLY A 316 -8.65 -7.79 4.00
N VAL A 317 -7.42 -7.86 3.47
CA VAL A 317 -6.30 -8.55 4.09
C VAL A 317 -5.85 -7.76 5.33
N PRO A 318 -6.07 -8.26 6.56
CA PRO A 318 -5.97 -7.45 7.80
C PRO A 318 -4.54 -7.02 8.17
N GLY A 319 -3.51 -7.60 7.58
CA GLY A 319 -2.13 -7.17 7.76
C GLY A 319 -1.18 -7.83 6.77
N GLY A 320 0.01 -7.26 6.61
CA GLY A 320 1.05 -7.83 5.77
C GLY A 320 2.29 -6.95 5.63
N VAL A 321 3.29 -7.51 4.95
CA VAL A 321 4.52 -6.85 4.52
C VAL A 321 4.85 -7.31 3.10
N ILE A 322 5.11 -6.36 2.20
CA ILE A 322 5.83 -6.63 0.95
C ILE A 322 7.24 -6.10 1.16
N ASN A 323 8.27 -6.90 0.89
CA ASN A 323 9.68 -6.50 0.86
C ASN A 323 10.28 -6.80 -0.51
N ALA A 324 10.75 -5.77 -1.20
CA ALA A 324 11.39 -5.81 -2.51
C ALA A 324 12.86 -5.41 -2.39
N SER A 325 13.70 -6.35 -1.93
CA SER A 325 15.15 -6.16 -1.74
C SER A 325 15.53 -4.98 -0.83
N GLY A 326 14.80 -4.78 0.26
CA GLY A 326 14.99 -3.67 1.21
C GLY A 326 13.89 -2.61 1.13
N ASP A 327 13.22 -2.50 -0.02
CA ASP A 327 12.13 -1.54 -0.22
C ASP A 327 10.80 -2.19 0.13
N LEU A 328 10.23 -1.78 1.26
CA LEU A 328 9.16 -2.51 1.90
C LEU A 328 8.05 -1.61 2.43
N THR A 329 6.84 -2.15 2.44
CA THR A 329 5.68 -1.51 3.07
C THR A 329 4.94 -2.50 3.95
N THR A 330 4.48 -2.00 5.10
CA THR A 330 3.67 -2.76 6.07
C THR A 330 2.24 -2.23 6.12
N TRP A 331 1.32 -3.08 6.57
CA TRP A 331 0.01 -2.65 7.06
C TRP A 331 -0.50 -3.59 8.15
N GLY A 332 -1.39 -3.06 9.01
CA GLY A 332 -1.99 -3.83 10.10
C GLY A 332 -0.96 -4.38 11.09
N THR A 333 -1.19 -5.62 11.53
CA THR A 333 -0.35 -6.34 12.50
C THR A 333 -0.18 -7.80 12.10
N ARG A 334 0.79 -8.48 12.73
CA ARG A 334 0.95 -9.94 12.73
C ARG A 334 -0.27 -10.68 13.30
N VAL A 335 -0.34 -12.00 13.10
CA VAL A 335 -1.41 -12.87 13.65
C VAL A 335 -1.47 -12.79 15.18
N ASN A 336 -0.33 -12.69 15.86
CA ASN A 336 -0.25 -12.51 17.31
C ASN A 336 -0.66 -11.09 17.78
N GLY A 337 -0.95 -10.17 16.87
CA GLY A 337 -1.33 -8.79 17.15
C GLY A 337 -0.17 -7.80 17.36
N GLU A 338 1.09 -8.24 17.26
CA GLU A 338 2.25 -7.35 17.30
C GLU A 338 2.35 -6.46 16.05
N PRO A 339 2.91 -5.25 16.17
CA PRO A 339 3.32 -4.47 15.00
C PRO A 339 4.44 -5.20 14.24
N TRP A 340 4.53 -4.93 12.95
CA TRP A 340 5.69 -5.37 12.17
C TRP A 340 6.95 -4.67 12.67
N LYS A 341 8.06 -5.40 12.74
CA LYS A 341 9.39 -4.88 13.11
C LYS A 341 10.30 -5.02 11.91
N VAL A 342 11.05 -3.96 11.61
CA VAL A 342 11.92 -3.88 10.44
C VAL A 342 13.31 -3.46 10.88
N GLY A 343 14.32 -4.19 10.40
CA GLY A 343 15.72 -3.90 10.69
C GLY A 343 16.34 -3.01 9.61
N VAL A 344 17.14 -2.02 10.03
CA VAL A 344 18.13 -1.37 9.16
C VAL A 344 19.44 -2.15 9.32
N PRO A 345 19.94 -2.84 8.28
CA PRO A 345 21.14 -3.67 8.38
C PRO A 345 22.42 -2.82 8.47
N ASP A 346 23.51 -3.44 8.93
CA ASP A 346 24.84 -2.86 8.81
C ASP A 346 25.33 -2.92 7.35
N PRO A 347 25.73 -1.79 6.72
CA PRO A 347 26.17 -1.77 5.31
C PRO A 347 27.34 -2.70 4.98
N ASP A 348 28.14 -3.10 5.98
CA ASP A 348 29.27 -4.03 5.77
C ASP A 348 28.98 -5.45 6.32
N ASP A 349 27.88 -5.67 7.04
CA ASP A 349 27.46 -6.97 7.58
C ASP A 349 25.93 -7.08 7.60
N ASN A 350 25.35 -7.68 6.56
CA ASN A 350 23.90 -7.86 6.46
C ASN A 350 23.30 -8.88 7.45
N THR A 351 24.12 -9.54 8.29
CA THR A 351 23.64 -10.35 9.42
C THR A 351 23.44 -9.51 10.69
N ASN A 352 24.10 -8.36 10.78
CA ASN A 352 23.94 -7.39 11.86
C ASN A 352 22.82 -6.38 11.55
N ILE A 353 22.00 -6.05 12.55
CA ILE A 353 20.92 -5.05 12.44
C ILE A 353 21.24 -3.89 13.38
N LEU A 354 21.54 -2.72 12.81
CA LEU A 354 21.90 -1.52 13.56
C LEU A 354 20.70 -0.90 14.29
N LEU A 355 19.51 -0.95 13.69
CA LEU A 355 18.29 -0.35 14.24
C LEU A 355 17.07 -1.23 13.98
N TRP A 356 16.18 -1.34 14.97
CA TRP A 356 14.86 -1.96 14.82
C TRP A 356 13.76 -0.92 14.93
N LEU A 357 13.06 -0.69 13.81
CA LEU A 357 11.95 0.26 13.72
C LEU A 357 10.59 -0.48 13.79
N PRO A 358 9.67 -0.07 14.69
CA PRO A 358 8.29 -0.57 14.69
C PRO A 358 7.46 0.11 13.59
N MET A 359 6.83 -0.69 12.75
CA MET A 359 6.21 -0.24 11.48
C MET A 359 4.72 -0.58 11.44
N GLU A 360 3.87 0.35 11.87
CA GLU A 360 2.41 0.25 11.74
C GLU A 360 1.93 1.15 10.58
N ASN A 361 1.51 0.54 9.47
CA ASN A 361 1.06 1.21 8.23
C ASN A 361 2.11 2.16 7.62
N LYS A 362 3.40 1.80 7.72
CA LYS A 362 4.54 2.58 7.23
C LYS A 362 5.31 1.82 6.15
N ALA A 363 6.07 2.55 5.37
CA ALA A 363 7.02 2.02 4.39
C ALA A 363 8.43 2.53 4.68
N ILE A 364 9.44 1.76 4.25
CA ILE A 364 10.85 2.13 4.31
C ILE A 364 11.54 1.58 3.06
N ALA A 365 12.46 2.36 2.50
CA ALA A 365 13.31 1.96 1.38
C ALA A 365 14.75 2.31 1.72
N THR A 366 15.71 1.56 1.19
CA THR A 366 17.13 1.72 1.55
C THR A 366 18.04 1.73 0.31
N SER A 367 18.65 2.89 0.08
CA SER A 367 19.66 3.10 -0.97
C SER A 367 21.06 3.01 -0.38
N GLY A 368 21.96 2.21 -0.96
CA GLY A 368 23.27 1.95 -0.35
C GLY A 368 24.40 1.58 -1.32
N ASP A 369 25.64 1.79 -0.87
CA ASP A 369 26.85 1.56 -1.67
C ASP A 369 27.27 0.09 -1.77
N TYR A 370 26.76 -0.77 -0.88
CA TYR A 370 27.29 -2.11 -0.66
C TYR A 370 26.78 -3.17 -1.65
N GLU A 371 25.56 -3.05 -2.17
CA GLU A 371 24.99 -4.04 -3.09
C GLU A 371 25.67 -4.03 -4.46
N LYS A 372 25.84 -2.83 -5.05
CA LYS A 372 26.41 -2.61 -6.39
C LYS A 372 27.24 -1.32 -6.35
N TYR A 373 28.53 -1.45 -6.62
CA TYR A 373 29.51 -0.37 -6.70
C TYR A 373 30.68 -0.75 -7.61
N PHE A 374 31.53 0.23 -7.91
CA PHE A 374 32.92 0.00 -8.31
C PHE A 374 33.87 0.81 -7.41
N VAL A 375 35.17 0.57 -7.53
CA VAL A 375 36.22 1.33 -6.84
C VAL A 375 37.02 2.13 -7.87
N HIS A 376 37.40 3.36 -7.53
CA HIS A 376 38.29 4.16 -8.35
C HIS A 376 39.16 5.03 -7.43
N ASN A 377 40.49 4.90 -7.55
CA ASN A 377 41.48 5.52 -6.66
C ASN A 377 41.20 5.23 -5.17
N GLY A 378 40.77 4.00 -4.87
CA GLY A 378 40.43 3.54 -3.51
C GLY A 378 39.09 4.06 -2.95
N MET A 379 38.39 4.93 -3.66
CA MET A 379 37.05 5.42 -3.28
C MET A 379 35.95 4.53 -3.89
N ARG A 380 34.91 4.21 -3.12
CA ARG A 380 33.74 3.48 -3.63
C ARG A 380 32.75 4.41 -4.33
N TYR A 381 32.35 4.03 -5.54
CA TYR A 381 31.34 4.68 -6.36
C TYR A 381 30.10 3.77 -6.45
N SER A 382 29.01 4.19 -5.82
CA SER A 382 27.75 3.43 -5.78
C SER A 382 27.07 3.38 -7.15
N HIS A 383 26.13 2.44 -7.34
CA HIS A 383 25.31 2.36 -8.56
C HIS A 383 24.29 3.49 -8.75
N ILE A 384 24.20 4.43 -7.81
CA ILE A 384 23.30 5.59 -7.88
C ILE A 384 24.06 6.70 -8.60
N ILE A 385 23.53 7.16 -9.74
CA ILE A 385 24.17 8.22 -10.56
C ILE A 385 23.49 9.55 -10.29
N ASN A 386 24.26 10.60 -10.04
CA ASN A 386 23.78 11.96 -9.89
C ASN A 386 23.41 12.54 -11.28
N PRO A 387 22.12 12.81 -11.58
CA PRO A 387 21.70 13.20 -12.93
C PRO A 387 22.23 14.55 -13.42
N LYS A 388 22.80 15.38 -12.52
CA LYS A 388 23.37 16.70 -12.85
C LYS A 388 24.85 16.65 -13.21
N THR A 389 25.59 15.71 -12.64
CA THR A 389 27.05 15.57 -12.83
C THR A 389 27.41 14.39 -13.69
N GLY A 390 26.49 13.44 -13.88
CA GLY A 390 26.69 12.19 -14.59
C GLY A 390 27.55 11.18 -13.83
N LEU A 391 28.11 11.56 -12.68
CA LEU A 391 28.99 10.74 -11.85
C LEU A 391 28.20 9.89 -10.86
N PRO A 392 28.68 8.69 -10.50
CA PRO A 392 28.10 7.89 -9.44
C PRO A 392 28.36 8.49 -8.06
N VAL A 393 27.41 8.30 -7.14
CA VAL A 393 27.42 8.88 -5.78
C VAL A 393 28.47 8.21 -4.90
N VAL A 394 29.16 9.04 -4.11
CA VAL A 394 30.19 8.69 -3.12
C VAL A 394 29.80 9.26 -1.75
N GLY A 395 30.40 8.76 -0.66
CA GLY A 395 30.27 9.36 0.68
C GLY A 395 29.07 8.89 1.53
N SER A 396 27.99 8.39 0.93
CA SER A 396 26.90 7.70 1.63
C SER A 396 27.08 6.18 1.59
N ARG A 397 27.03 5.49 2.73
CA ARG A 397 27.03 4.01 2.79
C ARG A 397 25.62 3.45 2.71
N SER A 398 24.68 4.09 3.39
CA SER A 398 23.26 3.74 3.36
C SER A 398 22.38 4.94 3.68
N VAL A 399 21.22 5.00 3.06
CA VAL A 399 20.17 6.00 3.24
C VAL A 399 18.84 5.28 3.30
N SER A 400 18.24 5.23 4.49
CA SER A 400 16.94 4.59 4.73
C SER A 400 15.85 5.64 4.97
N ILE A 401 14.88 5.76 4.04
CA ILE A 401 13.78 6.72 4.13
C ILE A 401 12.48 6.03 4.55
N ILE A 402 11.93 6.46 5.69
CA ILE A 402 10.65 5.97 6.23
C ILE A 402 9.54 6.94 5.81
N SER A 403 8.44 6.45 5.26
CA SER A 403 7.27 7.26 4.88
C SER A 403 5.97 6.44 4.96
N ASN A 404 4.86 6.95 4.40
CA ASN A 404 3.59 6.21 4.31
C ASN A 404 3.48 5.32 3.04
N SER A 405 4.40 5.48 2.07
CA SER A 405 4.35 4.86 0.73
C SER A 405 5.72 4.33 0.31
N ALA A 406 5.82 3.06 -0.09
CA ALA A 406 7.10 2.52 -0.55
C ALA A 406 7.60 3.19 -1.83
N GLU A 407 6.70 3.65 -2.71
CA GLU A 407 7.03 4.43 -3.92
C GLU A 407 7.78 5.73 -3.56
N LEU A 408 7.29 6.47 -2.56
CA LEU A 408 7.91 7.73 -2.14
C LEU A 408 9.24 7.48 -1.43
N SER A 409 9.33 6.41 -0.63
CA SER A 409 10.56 6.02 0.06
C SER A 409 11.67 5.61 -0.93
N ASP A 410 11.39 4.76 -1.94
CA ASP A 410 12.38 4.29 -2.95
C ASP A 410 13.01 5.50 -3.70
N ALA A 411 12.15 6.42 -4.15
CA ALA A 411 12.55 7.63 -4.84
C ALA A 411 13.32 8.64 -3.96
N LEU A 412 12.87 8.86 -2.72
CA LEU A 412 13.56 9.78 -1.79
C LEU A 412 14.86 9.20 -1.24
N ALA A 413 14.99 7.89 -1.08
CA ALA A 413 16.25 7.28 -0.65
C ALA A 413 17.34 7.52 -1.71
N THR A 414 16.99 7.33 -2.98
CA THR A 414 17.84 7.69 -4.12
C THR A 414 18.17 9.20 -4.13
N ALA A 415 17.16 10.06 -3.95
CA ALA A 415 17.36 11.52 -3.94
C ALA A 415 18.30 11.98 -2.83
N VAL A 416 18.14 11.46 -1.60
CA VAL A 416 18.94 11.85 -0.43
C VAL A 416 20.36 11.29 -0.54
N SER A 417 20.59 10.13 -1.16
CA SER A 417 21.93 9.70 -1.58
C SER A 417 22.58 10.71 -2.53
N VAL A 418 21.85 11.18 -3.56
CA VAL A 418 22.36 12.15 -4.55
C VAL A 418 22.59 13.56 -3.98
N LEU A 419 21.76 14.01 -3.03
CA LEU A 419 21.89 15.29 -2.32
C LEU A 419 22.99 15.28 -1.24
N GLY A 420 23.36 14.10 -0.74
CA GLY A 420 24.29 13.96 0.39
C GLY A 420 23.66 14.33 1.74
N LEU A 421 24.46 14.22 2.80
CA LEU A 421 23.99 14.28 4.19
C LEU A 421 23.25 15.59 4.52
N GLU A 422 23.89 16.75 4.33
CA GLU A 422 23.33 18.03 4.80
C GLU A 422 22.04 18.39 4.06
N VAL A 423 22.11 18.53 2.72
CA VAL A 423 20.98 18.96 1.89
C VAL A 423 19.86 17.90 1.86
N GLY A 424 20.20 16.61 1.88
CA GLY A 424 19.23 15.53 1.92
C GLY A 424 18.47 15.44 3.25
N MET A 425 19.15 15.68 4.38
CA MET A 425 18.50 15.73 5.69
C MET A 425 17.65 16.99 5.86
N ASP A 426 18.09 18.14 5.35
CA ASP A 426 17.28 19.36 5.35
C ASP A 426 16.03 19.25 4.48
N LEU A 427 16.09 18.55 3.34
CA LEU A 427 14.90 18.20 2.56
C LEU A 427 13.93 17.34 3.39
N VAL A 428 14.41 16.24 3.99
CA VAL A 428 13.55 15.34 4.77
C VAL A 428 12.94 16.05 5.99
N ASN A 429 13.70 16.89 6.69
CA ASN A 429 13.22 17.63 7.86
C ASN A 429 12.12 18.66 7.53
N GLN A 430 11.87 18.96 6.25
CA GLN A 430 10.77 19.82 5.77
C GLN A 430 9.52 19.01 5.33
N MET A 431 9.60 17.68 5.23
CA MET A 431 8.52 16.83 4.72
C MET A 431 7.74 16.14 5.85
N GLU A 432 6.48 16.54 6.08
CA GLU A 432 5.66 15.94 7.13
C GLU A 432 5.46 14.43 6.93
N GLY A 433 5.77 13.64 7.96
CA GLY A 433 5.56 12.18 7.97
C GLY A 433 6.61 11.36 7.21
N VAL A 434 7.65 12.02 6.67
CA VAL A 434 8.86 11.41 6.12
C VAL A 434 9.99 11.51 7.14
N GLU A 435 10.83 10.49 7.23
CA GLU A 435 11.98 10.43 8.15
C GLU A 435 13.16 9.74 7.47
N CYS A 436 14.39 9.96 7.97
CA CYS A 436 15.63 9.44 7.39
C CYS A 436 16.60 8.93 8.46
N VAL A 437 17.21 7.77 8.18
CA VAL A 437 18.48 7.34 8.78
C VAL A 437 19.54 7.36 7.69
N PHE A 438 20.61 8.13 7.88
CA PHE A 438 21.73 8.25 6.95
C PHE A 438 22.98 7.68 7.60
N ILE A 439 23.72 6.81 6.91
CA ILE A 439 24.99 6.24 7.35
C ILE A 439 26.09 6.78 6.44
N ASP A 440 27.01 7.58 7.01
CA ASP A 440 28.10 8.21 6.26
C ASP A 440 29.28 7.26 6.01
N SER A 441 30.25 7.70 5.19
CA SER A 441 31.48 6.94 4.87
C SER A 441 32.29 6.51 6.08
N ASN A 442 32.15 7.21 7.22
CA ASN A 442 32.85 6.94 8.48
C ASN A 442 32.02 6.03 9.42
N ARG A 443 30.85 5.57 8.96
CA ARG A 443 29.87 4.74 9.69
C ARG A 443 29.17 5.45 10.85
N ASN A 444 29.11 6.79 10.86
CA ASN A 444 28.24 7.50 11.80
C ASN A 444 26.78 7.42 11.34
N LEU A 445 25.85 7.25 12.29
CA LEU A 445 24.41 7.27 12.04
C LEU A 445 23.85 8.66 12.31
N HIS A 446 23.17 9.23 11.31
CA HIS A 446 22.51 10.53 11.37
C HIS A 446 21.00 10.36 11.22
N PHE A 447 20.22 11.12 12.02
CA PHE A 447 18.76 10.93 12.16
C PHE A 447 17.97 12.22 11.89
N SER A 448 16.88 12.10 11.13
CA SER A 448 15.88 13.16 10.96
C SER A 448 15.25 13.55 12.30
N ASN A 449 14.67 14.76 12.36
CA ASN A 449 14.22 15.35 13.62
C ASN A 449 13.20 14.49 14.39
N GLY A 450 12.29 13.77 13.72
CA GLY A 450 11.31 12.91 14.39
C GLY A 450 11.84 11.51 14.79
N LEU A 451 13.00 11.11 14.27
CA LEU A 451 13.73 9.89 14.67
C LEU A 451 14.79 10.10 15.75
N LYS A 452 15.16 11.34 16.12
CA LYS A 452 16.17 11.62 17.17
C LYS A 452 15.89 10.93 18.52
N LYS A 453 14.63 10.57 18.81
CA LYS A 453 14.22 9.75 19.96
C LYS A 453 14.71 8.29 19.94
N TYR A 454 15.24 7.81 18.82
CA TYR A 454 15.84 6.48 18.63
C TYR A 454 17.38 6.55 18.52
N ALA A 455 17.99 7.73 18.69
CA ALA A 455 19.43 7.93 18.63
C ALA A 455 20.06 7.80 20.04
N TYR A 456 20.10 6.57 20.55
CA TYR A 456 20.67 6.19 21.86
C TYR A 456 21.36 4.84 21.80
#